data_AF-A0A2J7QQ89-F1
#
_entry.id   AF-A0A2J7QQ89-F1
#
_cell.length_a   1.000
_cell.length_b   1.000
_cell.length_c   1.000
_cell.angle_alpha   90.00
_cell.angle_beta   90.00
_cell.angle_gamma   90.00
#
_symmetry.space_group_name_H-M   'P 1'
#
loop_
_entity.id
_entity.type
_entity.pdbx_description
1 polymer ?
#
loop_
_entity_poly.entity_id
_entity_poly.type
_entity_poly.pdbx_seq_one_letter_code
_entity_poly.pdbx_strand_id
1 'polypeptide(L)'
;MADQKEQRMCVKFCFLLGKTAAETVGMLRQAFNDDALGKSQVYEWFSRFKSGNMSTEDMPRPGRPSTGRNDENIAKIKRAIDEDRRKTIDQLSEETNISWSTVQRILTEGLHMRRVSAKFVPRLLGDDQRENRVNVCRDLKSEVQFSLTESKISRTLCSFWSAISLIAKGLKQERTQQSTTDKPLNSDWRQLTNSHGRPPANTT
;
A
#
# COMPACT_ATOMS: atom_id res chain seq x y z
N MET A 1 -2.05 -37.13 3.64
CA MET A 1 -3.28 -36.47 4.12
C MET A 1 -4.20 -36.37 2.94
N ALA A 2 -5.29 -37.15 2.91
CA ALA A 2 -6.29 -37.02 1.85
C ALA A 2 -6.89 -35.61 1.89
N ASP A 3 -6.98 -34.94 0.74
CA ASP A 3 -7.56 -33.61 0.66
C ASP A 3 -9.06 -33.72 1.01
N GLN A 4 -9.52 -33.01 2.05
CA GLN A 4 -10.93 -33.03 2.46
C GLN A 4 -11.85 -32.65 1.30
N LYS A 5 -11.38 -31.83 0.36
CA LYS A 5 -12.11 -31.46 -0.84
C LYS A 5 -12.36 -32.65 -1.77
N GLU A 6 -11.39 -33.53 -1.95
CA GLU A 6 -11.55 -34.77 -2.74
C GLU A 6 -12.62 -35.67 -2.16
N GLN A 7 -12.61 -35.87 -0.84
CA GLN A 7 -13.62 -36.69 -0.17
C GLN A 7 -15.03 -36.08 -0.29
N ARG A 8 -15.17 -34.75 -0.24
CA ARG A 8 -16.46 -34.07 -0.47
C ARG A 8 -16.96 -34.27 -1.90
N MET A 9 -16.06 -34.29 -2.89
CA MET A 9 -16.42 -34.63 -4.27
C MET A 9 -16.90 -36.09 -4.38
N CYS A 10 -16.26 -37.03 -3.69
CA CYS A 10 -16.72 -38.41 -3.60
C CYS A 10 -18.11 -38.52 -2.95
N VAL A 11 -18.39 -37.75 -1.88
CA VAL A 11 -19.72 -37.71 -1.25
C VAL A 11 -20.76 -37.20 -2.27
N LYS A 12 -20.45 -36.14 -3.01
CA LYS A 12 -21.34 -35.58 -4.05
C LYS A 12 -21.60 -36.60 -5.17
N PHE A 13 -20.57 -37.33 -5.60
CA PHE A 13 -20.69 -38.40 -6.57
C PHE A 13 -21.63 -39.52 -6.09
N CYS A 14 -21.45 -40.01 -4.85
CA CYS A 14 -22.33 -41.02 -4.27
C CYS A 14 -23.78 -40.53 -4.11
N PHE A 15 -23.99 -39.25 -3.76
CA PHE A 15 -25.31 -38.64 -3.70
C PHE A 15 -26.00 -38.63 -5.09
N LEU A 16 -25.27 -38.25 -6.14
CA LEU A 16 -25.79 -38.26 -7.53
C LEU A 16 -26.10 -39.67 -8.04
N LEU A 17 -25.36 -40.68 -7.56
CA LEU A 17 -25.65 -42.09 -7.83
C LEU A 17 -26.87 -42.64 -7.06
N GLY A 18 -27.52 -41.83 -6.22
CA GLY A 18 -28.67 -42.24 -5.42
C GLY A 18 -28.31 -43.14 -4.23
N LYS A 19 -27.03 -43.19 -3.84
CA LYS A 19 -26.60 -43.92 -2.64
C LYS A 19 -27.05 -43.19 -1.39
N THR A 20 -27.26 -43.95 -0.31
CA THR A 20 -27.57 -43.39 0.99
C THR A 20 -26.31 -42.87 1.68
N ALA A 21 -26.48 -41.95 2.64
CA ALA A 21 -25.37 -41.43 3.44
C ALA A 21 -24.64 -42.54 4.21
N ALA A 22 -25.37 -43.56 4.69
CA ALA A 22 -24.80 -44.69 5.42
C ALA A 22 -23.88 -45.55 4.54
N GLU A 23 -24.32 -45.88 3.32
CA GLU A 23 -23.49 -46.58 2.34
C GLU A 23 -22.24 -45.77 1.98
N THR A 24 -22.41 -44.46 1.79
CA THR A 24 -21.30 -43.55 1.44
C THR A 24 -20.24 -43.50 2.54
N VAL A 25 -20.62 -43.54 3.82
CA VAL A 25 -19.66 -43.64 4.93
C VAL A 25 -18.84 -44.93 4.85
N GLY A 26 -19.48 -46.06 4.49
CA GLY A 26 -18.78 -47.33 4.29
C GLY A 26 -17.78 -47.26 3.14
N MET A 27 -18.20 -46.71 2.00
CA MET A 27 -17.35 -46.54 0.81
C MET A 27 -16.16 -45.61 1.08
N LEU A 28 -16.37 -44.51 1.80
CA LEU A 28 -15.31 -43.58 2.17
C LEU A 28 -14.30 -44.22 3.13
N ARG A 29 -14.75 -44.99 4.12
CA ARG A 29 -13.85 -45.74 5.00
C ARG A 29 -13.04 -46.79 4.26
N GLN A 30 -13.64 -47.44 3.26
CA GLN A 30 -12.92 -48.42 2.44
C GLN A 30 -11.86 -47.76 1.56
N ALA A 31 -12.12 -46.56 1.03
CA ALA A 31 -11.18 -45.86 0.16
C ALA A 31 -10.09 -45.08 0.91
N PHE A 32 -10.45 -44.44 2.03
CA PHE A 32 -9.59 -43.49 2.75
C PHE A 32 -9.15 -43.98 4.14
N ASN A 33 -9.61 -45.15 4.59
CA ASN A 33 -9.29 -45.75 5.90
C ASN A 33 -9.51 -44.76 7.07
N ASP A 34 -8.48 -44.53 7.87
CA ASP A 34 -8.52 -43.66 9.06
C ASP A 34 -8.60 -42.16 8.70
N ASP A 35 -8.24 -41.78 7.47
CA ASP A 35 -8.31 -40.41 6.98
C ASP A 35 -9.70 -40.04 6.44
N ALA A 36 -10.69 -40.96 6.51
CA ALA A 36 -12.03 -40.75 5.98
C ALA A 36 -12.84 -39.70 6.76
N LEU A 37 -13.69 -38.94 6.06
CA LEU A 37 -14.64 -38.01 6.66
C LEU A 37 -15.50 -38.70 7.72
N GLY A 38 -15.70 -38.00 8.84
CA GLY A 38 -16.53 -38.50 9.93
C GLY A 38 -17.99 -38.69 9.51
N LYS A 39 -18.68 -39.65 10.12
CA LYS A 39 -20.10 -39.95 9.84
C LYS A 39 -20.95 -38.68 9.86
N SER A 40 -20.83 -37.84 10.89
CA SER A 40 -21.60 -36.60 11.00
C SER A 40 -21.38 -35.64 9.83
N GLN A 41 -20.14 -35.52 9.34
CA GLN A 41 -19.80 -34.65 8.20
C GLN A 41 -20.45 -35.16 6.91
N VAL A 42 -20.44 -36.47 6.67
CA VAL A 42 -21.08 -37.07 5.49
C VAL A 42 -22.59 -36.80 5.50
N TYR A 43 -23.25 -36.95 6.65
CA TYR A 43 -24.69 -36.65 6.77
C TYR A 43 -24.99 -35.17 6.58
N GLU A 44 -24.14 -34.28 7.09
CA GLU A 44 -24.28 -32.83 6.87
C GLU A 44 -24.18 -32.48 5.38
N TRP A 45 -23.20 -33.04 4.66
CA TRP A 45 -23.06 -32.87 3.21
C TRP A 45 -24.27 -33.40 2.45
N PHE A 46 -24.78 -34.58 2.80
CA PHE A 46 -26.01 -35.12 2.23
C PHE A 46 -27.21 -34.20 2.47
N SER A 47 -27.33 -33.60 3.66
CA SER A 47 -28.39 -32.63 3.97
C SER A 47 -28.28 -31.37 3.09
N ARG A 48 -27.05 -30.85 2.91
CA ARG A 48 -26.78 -29.71 2.00
C ARG A 48 -27.11 -30.01 0.54
N PHE A 49 -26.80 -31.23 0.07
CA PHE A 49 -27.15 -31.64 -1.29
C PHE A 49 -28.66 -31.80 -1.48
N LYS A 50 -29.37 -32.32 -0.47
CA LYS A 50 -30.84 -32.37 -0.47
C LYS A 50 -31.50 -30.99 -0.49
N SER A 51 -30.89 -29.98 0.14
CA SER A 51 -31.37 -28.60 0.07
C SER A 51 -31.01 -27.88 -1.23
N GLY A 52 -30.42 -28.58 -2.21
CA GLY A 52 -30.09 -28.07 -3.53
C GLY A 52 -28.72 -27.39 -3.64
N ASN A 53 -27.96 -27.27 -2.54
CA ASN A 53 -26.62 -26.70 -2.59
C ASN A 53 -25.58 -27.78 -2.95
N MET A 54 -25.25 -27.88 -4.24
CA MET A 54 -24.31 -28.86 -4.79
C MET A 54 -22.84 -28.40 -4.80
N SER A 55 -22.50 -27.27 -4.17
CA SER A 55 -21.11 -26.81 -4.06
C SER A 55 -20.33 -27.66 -3.06
N THR A 56 -19.10 -28.04 -3.39
CA THR A 56 -18.17 -28.76 -2.50
C THR A 56 -17.12 -27.85 -1.85
N GLU A 57 -17.08 -26.59 -2.28
CA GLU A 57 -16.17 -25.58 -1.74
C GLU A 57 -16.63 -25.11 -0.35
N ASP A 58 -15.68 -24.68 0.46
CA ASP A 58 -16.01 -23.99 1.70
C ASP A 58 -16.66 -22.64 1.39
N MET A 59 -17.76 -22.37 2.10
CA MET A 59 -18.38 -21.05 2.04
C MET A 59 -17.42 -20.02 2.64
N PRO A 60 -17.43 -18.77 2.14
CA PRO A 60 -16.63 -17.71 2.74
C PRO A 60 -16.95 -17.61 4.23
N ARG A 61 -15.96 -17.91 5.07
CA ARG A 61 -16.12 -17.84 6.52
C ARG A 61 -16.19 -16.37 6.91
N PRO A 62 -17.22 -15.91 7.64
CA PRO A 62 -17.21 -14.58 8.21
C PRO A 62 -16.00 -14.50 9.15
N GLY A 63 -15.03 -13.68 8.77
CA GLY A 63 -13.87 -13.39 9.61
C GLY A 63 -14.27 -12.57 10.84
N ARG A 64 -13.34 -12.36 11.76
CA ARG A 64 -13.53 -11.40 12.84
C ARG A 64 -13.69 -10.00 12.23
N PRO A 65 -14.78 -9.27 12.51
CA PRO A 65 -14.89 -7.88 12.06
C PRO A 65 -13.73 -7.08 12.66
N SER A 66 -13.03 -6.32 11.82
CA SER A 66 -11.93 -5.48 12.27
C SER A 66 -12.50 -4.32 13.07
N THR A 67 -12.37 -4.37 14.40
CA THR A 67 -12.91 -3.35 15.31
C THR A 67 -12.33 -1.95 15.07
N GLY A 68 -11.14 -1.85 14.47
CA GLY A 68 -10.51 -0.56 14.16
C GLY A 68 -10.87 0.00 12.78
N ARG A 69 -11.17 -0.86 11.79
CA ARG A 69 -11.31 -0.47 10.38
C ARG A 69 -12.78 -0.39 9.97
N ASN A 70 -13.53 0.47 10.67
CA ASN A 70 -14.89 0.81 10.31
C ASN A 70 -14.92 1.91 9.24
N ASP A 71 -15.95 1.94 8.41
CA ASP A 71 -16.10 2.93 7.35
C ASP A 71 -16.17 4.37 7.89
N GLU A 72 -16.73 4.57 9.08
CA GLU A 72 -16.73 5.85 9.78
C GLU A 72 -15.32 6.34 10.12
N ASN A 73 -14.46 5.45 10.61
CA ASN A 73 -13.08 5.76 10.96
C ASN A 73 -12.26 6.09 9.71
N ILE A 74 -12.49 5.35 8.62
CA ILE A 74 -11.88 5.62 7.31
C ILE A 74 -12.29 7.03 6.83
N ALA A 75 -13.58 7.37 6.91
CA ALA A 75 -14.08 8.68 6.51
C ALA A 75 -13.50 9.82 7.38
N LYS A 76 -13.38 9.62 8.70
CA LYS A 76 -12.76 10.59 9.62
C LYS A 76 -11.29 10.86 9.24
N ILE A 77 -10.49 9.81 9.08
CA ILE A 77 -9.08 9.93 8.70
C ILE A 77 -8.94 10.58 7.31
N LYS A 78 -9.80 10.21 6.36
CA LYS A 78 -9.79 10.81 5.02
C LYS A 78 -10.02 12.31 5.06
N ARG A 79 -11.04 12.78 5.81
CA ARG A 79 -11.31 14.21 5.98
C ARG A 79 -10.12 14.97 6.58
N ALA A 80 -9.50 14.42 7.63
CA ALA A 80 -8.36 15.06 8.26
C ALA A 80 -7.14 15.23 7.31
N ILE A 81 -6.96 14.30 6.37
CA ILE A 81 -5.90 14.36 5.34
C ILE A 81 -6.26 15.31 4.20
N ASP A 82 -7.53 15.35 3.80
CA ASP A 82 -8.01 16.26 2.76
C ASP A 82 -7.88 17.73 3.21
N GLU A 83 -7.99 18.00 4.53
CA GLU A 83 -7.70 19.30 5.14
C GLU A 83 -6.19 19.63 5.12
N ASP A 84 -5.35 18.71 5.63
CA ASP A 84 -3.89 18.86 5.56
C ASP A 84 -3.20 17.52 5.29
N ARG A 85 -2.66 17.41 4.07
CA ARG A 85 -1.94 16.23 3.60
C ARG A 85 -0.61 16.01 4.34
N ARG A 86 -0.10 17.00 5.08
CA ARG A 86 1.20 16.92 5.78
C ARG A 86 1.09 16.36 7.19
N LYS A 87 -0.12 16.08 7.68
CA LYS A 87 -0.32 15.49 9.00
C LYS A 87 0.42 14.15 9.15
N THR A 88 1.03 13.99 10.31
CA THR A 88 1.69 12.74 10.72
C THR A 88 0.66 11.73 11.22
N ILE A 89 1.06 10.46 11.32
CA ILE A 89 0.19 9.41 11.87
C ILE A 89 -0.12 9.70 13.35
N ASP A 90 0.83 10.28 14.10
CA ASP A 90 0.63 10.67 15.50
C ASP A 90 -0.45 11.75 15.64
N GLN A 91 -0.35 12.82 14.84
CA GLN A 91 -1.37 13.88 14.82
C GLN A 91 -2.75 13.34 14.44
N LEU A 92 -2.83 12.46 13.43
CA LEU A 92 -4.08 11.83 13.04
C LEU A 92 -4.63 10.93 14.15
N SER A 93 -3.77 10.22 14.87
CA SER A 93 -4.14 9.37 16.00
C SER A 93 -4.77 10.19 17.13
N GLU A 94 -4.16 11.32 17.48
CA GLU A 94 -4.63 12.25 18.51
C GLU A 94 -5.95 12.93 18.10
N GLU A 95 -6.04 13.45 16.87
CA GLU A 95 -7.24 14.14 16.37
C GLU A 95 -8.45 13.21 16.24
N THR A 96 -8.23 11.96 15.79
CA THR A 96 -9.32 11.02 15.53
C THR A 96 -9.62 10.09 16.71
N ASN A 97 -8.77 10.11 17.75
CA ASN A 97 -8.78 9.19 18.89
C ASN A 97 -8.78 7.71 18.46
N ILE A 98 -8.06 7.41 17.38
CA ILE A 98 -7.87 6.06 16.84
C ILE A 98 -6.44 5.66 17.13
N SER A 99 -6.20 4.38 17.44
CA SER A 99 -4.83 3.91 17.69
C SER A 99 -3.94 4.11 16.46
N TRP A 100 -2.70 4.50 16.71
CA TRP A 100 -1.67 4.72 15.69
C TRP A 100 -1.60 3.60 14.64
N SER A 101 -1.61 2.34 15.10
CA SER A 101 -1.54 1.16 14.23
C SER A 101 -2.75 1.04 13.31
N THR A 102 -3.94 1.38 13.80
CA THR A 102 -5.16 1.38 13.01
C THR A 102 -5.13 2.51 11.98
N VAL A 103 -4.65 3.70 12.34
CA VAL A 103 -4.46 4.82 11.40
C VAL A 103 -3.51 4.40 10.28
N GLN A 104 -2.34 3.84 10.62
CA GLN A 104 -1.36 3.36 9.64
C GLN A 104 -1.96 2.35 8.65
N ARG A 105 -2.74 1.38 9.16
CA ARG A 105 -3.44 0.39 8.34
C ARG A 105 -4.52 1.02 7.47
N ILE A 106 -5.30 1.96 7.99
CA ILE A 106 -6.32 2.67 7.22
C ILE A 106 -5.68 3.45 6.07
N LEU A 107 -4.57 4.14 6.32
CA LEU A 107 -3.82 4.86 5.28
C LEU A 107 -3.34 3.92 4.17
N THR A 108 -2.77 2.77 4.53
CA THR A 108 -2.11 1.86 3.59
C THR A 108 -3.08 0.90 2.88
N GLU A 109 -3.99 0.28 3.63
CA GLU A 109 -4.92 -0.75 3.15
C GLU A 109 -6.32 -0.22 2.83
N GLY A 110 -6.75 0.86 3.49
CA GLY A 110 -8.09 1.44 3.32
C GLY A 110 -8.14 2.52 2.25
N LEU A 111 -7.22 3.49 2.32
CA LEU A 111 -7.13 4.62 1.39
C LEU A 111 -6.08 4.40 0.29
N HIS A 112 -5.27 3.34 0.39
CA HIS A 112 -4.17 3.04 -0.55
C HIS A 112 -3.20 4.20 -0.76
N MET A 113 -2.94 4.96 0.31
CA MET A 113 -2.04 6.10 0.28
C MET A 113 -0.61 5.67 0.62
N ARG A 114 0.34 6.37 0.01
CA ARG A 114 1.77 6.24 0.34
C ARG A 114 2.35 7.60 0.69
N ARG A 115 3.30 7.62 1.62
CA ARG A 115 4.07 8.84 1.91
C ARG A 115 4.92 9.21 0.71
N VAL A 116 4.79 10.45 0.26
CA VAL A 116 5.63 11.01 -0.81
C VAL A 116 6.46 12.12 -0.20
N SER A 117 7.78 12.08 -0.41
CA SER A 117 8.67 13.14 0.04
C SER A 117 8.35 14.45 -0.68
N ALA A 118 8.36 15.56 0.06
CA ALA A 118 8.27 16.88 -0.55
C ALA A 118 9.45 17.08 -1.53
N LYS A 119 9.18 17.74 -2.67
CA LYS A 119 10.23 18.14 -3.61
C LYS A 119 10.76 19.51 -3.20
N PHE A 120 12.07 19.69 -3.28
CA PHE A 120 12.69 21.00 -3.06
C PHE A 120 12.23 21.97 -4.17
N VAL A 121 11.78 23.15 -3.76
CA VAL A 121 11.38 24.23 -4.66
C VAL A 121 12.40 25.37 -4.49
N PRO A 122 13.18 25.73 -5.52
CA PRO A 122 14.29 26.68 -5.38
C PRO A 122 13.90 28.06 -4.86
N ARG A 123 12.71 28.56 -5.22
CA ARG A 123 12.21 29.88 -4.80
C ARG A 123 10.69 29.87 -4.67
N LEU A 124 10.18 30.62 -3.71
CA LEU A 124 8.76 30.95 -3.61
C LEU A 124 8.44 32.07 -4.61
N LEU A 125 7.44 31.86 -5.47
CA LEU A 125 7.05 32.82 -6.51
C LEU A 125 5.89 33.67 -6.01
N GLY A 126 5.94 34.98 -6.25
CA GLY A 126 4.78 35.87 -6.10
C GLY A 126 3.72 35.61 -7.17
N ASP A 127 2.52 36.18 -7.01
CA ASP A 127 1.40 36.02 -7.94
C ASP A 127 1.76 36.47 -9.36
N ASP A 128 2.27 37.68 -9.53
CA ASP A 128 2.67 38.22 -10.85
C ASP A 128 3.73 37.35 -11.53
N GLN A 129 4.67 36.82 -10.74
CA GLN A 129 5.72 35.92 -11.25
C GLN A 129 5.15 34.59 -11.71
N ARG A 130 4.14 34.05 -11.01
CA ARG A 130 3.44 32.83 -11.42
C ARG A 130 2.69 33.06 -12.72
N GLU A 131 1.95 34.16 -12.81
CA GLU A 131 1.16 34.50 -14.01
C GLU A 131 2.06 34.72 -15.23
N ASN A 132 3.11 35.53 -15.10
CA ASN A 132 4.05 35.78 -16.19
C ASN A 132 4.69 34.46 -16.68
N ARG A 133 5.07 33.56 -15.76
CA ARG A 133 5.61 32.24 -16.14
C ARG A 133 4.60 31.39 -16.91
N VAL A 134 3.32 31.40 -16.52
CA VAL A 134 2.27 30.66 -17.22
C VAL A 134 2.05 31.23 -18.62
N ASN A 135 2.02 32.56 -18.77
CA ASN A 135 1.83 33.22 -20.05
C ASN A 135 2.98 32.93 -21.01
N VAL A 136 4.23 33.12 -20.57
CA VAL A 136 5.42 32.77 -21.39
C VAL A 136 5.41 31.31 -21.82
N CYS A 137 5.07 30.38 -20.92
CA CYS A 137 4.97 28.97 -21.27
C CYS A 137 3.83 28.67 -22.27
N ARG A 138 2.71 29.40 -22.19
CA ARG A 138 1.58 29.25 -23.11
C ARG A 138 1.94 29.75 -24.50
N ASP A 139 2.61 30.89 -24.59
CA ASP A 139 3.09 31.49 -25.84
C ASP A 139 4.14 30.59 -26.50
N LEU A 140 5.12 30.11 -25.74
CA LEU A 140 6.11 29.15 -26.24
C LEU A 140 5.46 27.85 -26.73
N LYS A 141 4.42 27.37 -26.04
CA LYS A 141 3.69 26.18 -26.45
C LYS A 141 2.93 26.41 -27.77
N SER A 142 2.27 27.56 -27.94
CA SER A 142 1.53 27.86 -29.17
C SER A 142 2.48 28.04 -30.36
N GLU A 143 3.63 28.68 -30.16
CA GLU A 143 4.68 28.81 -31.17
C GLU A 143 5.22 27.45 -31.62
N VAL A 144 5.48 26.53 -30.68
CA VAL A 144 5.95 25.17 -30.98
C VAL A 144 4.86 24.34 -31.67
N GLN A 145 3.59 24.47 -31.25
CA GLN A 145 2.48 23.74 -31.88
C GLN A 145 2.15 24.25 -33.28
N PHE A 146 2.31 25.55 -33.54
CA PHE A 146 2.12 26.15 -34.86
C PHE A 146 3.28 25.83 -35.82
N SER A 147 4.48 25.52 -35.29
CA SER A 147 5.65 25.19 -36.08
C SER A 147 6.00 23.70 -36.03
N LEU A 148 5.33 22.90 -36.87
CA LEU A 148 5.84 21.60 -37.31
C LEU A 148 7.03 21.78 -38.28
N THR A 149 8.13 22.37 -37.79
CA THR A 149 9.43 22.33 -38.48
C THR A 149 10.55 22.16 -37.45
N GLU A 150 11.26 21.03 -37.54
CA GLU A 150 12.39 20.62 -36.68
C GLU A 150 13.50 21.69 -36.54
N SER A 151 13.56 22.65 -37.48
CA SER A 151 14.62 23.65 -37.57
C SER A 151 14.61 24.71 -36.46
N LYS A 152 13.47 25.02 -35.84
CA LYS A 152 13.40 26.02 -34.76
C LYS A 152 13.64 25.45 -33.36
N ILE A 153 13.21 24.21 -33.12
CA ILE A 153 13.42 23.48 -31.85
C ILE A 153 14.92 23.25 -31.59
N SER A 154 15.70 22.98 -32.65
CA SER A 154 17.14 22.75 -32.54
C SER A 154 17.93 24.03 -32.16
N ARG A 155 17.52 25.21 -32.66
CA ARG A 155 18.16 26.49 -32.29
C ARG A 155 17.85 26.92 -30.86
N THR A 156 16.64 26.69 -30.37
CA THR A 156 16.25 27.06 -29.00
C THR A 156 16.85 26.12 -27.94
N LEU A 157 16.99 24.83 -28.25
CA LEU A 157 17.68 23.86 -27.38
C LEU A 157 19.18 24.15 -27.24
N CYS A 158 19.86 24.60 -28.29
CA CYS A 158 21.28 25.00 -28.22
C CYS A 158 21.52 26.19 -27.26
N SER A 159 20.66 27.20 -27.29
CA SER A 159 20.76 28.37 -26.41
C SER A 159 20.46 28.00 -24.95
N PHE A 160 19.47 27.13 -24.73
CA PHE A 160 19.07 26.68 -23.40
C PHE A 160 20.13 25.76 -22.75
N TRP A 161 20.77 24.90 -23.55
CA TRP A 161 21.87 24.05 -23.08
C TRP A 161 23.11 24.86 -22.67
N SER A 162 23.44 25.92 -23.41
CA SER A 162 24.52 26.84 -23.03
C SER A 162 24.21 27.59 -21.72
N ALA A 163 22.97 28.05 -21.53
CA ALA A 163 22.55 28.71 -20.29
C ALA A 163 22.57 27.76 -19.09
N ILE A 164 22.07 26.52 -19.24
CA ILE A 164 22.16 25.49 -18.19
C ILE A 164 23.62 25.14 -17.87
N SER A 165 24.50 25.05 -18.88
CA SER A 165 25.93 24.79 -18.68
C SER A 165 26.61 25.91 -17.89
N LEU A 166 26.28 27.18 -18.16
CA LEU A 166 26.80 28.33 -17.41
C LEU A 166 26.30 28.35 -15.96
N ILE A 167 25.02 28.05 -15.71
CA ILE A 167 24.45 27.96 -14.36
C ILE A 167 25.09 26.80 -13.57
N ALA A 168 25.27 25.64 -14.21
CA ALA A 168 25.93 24.48 -13.60
C ALA A 168 27.41 24.75 -13.27
N LYS A 169 28.11 25.52 -14.10
CA LYS A 169 29.48 26.00 -13.82
C LYS A 169 29.51 26.95 -12.63
N GLY A 170 28.56 27.90 -12.55
CA GLY A 170 28.43 28.82 -11.41
C GLY A 170 28.18 28.10 -10.07
N LEU A 171 27.24 27.16 -10.04
CA LEU A 171 26.93 26.36 -8.84
C LEU A 171 28.08 25.45 -8.40
N LYS A 172 28.95 25.02 -9.34
CA LYS A 172 30.16 24.27 -9.02
C LYS A 172 31.22 25.16 -8.38
N GLN A 173 31.28 26.43 -8.77
CA GLN A 173 32.24 27.40 -8.26
C GLN A 173 31.89 27.84 -6.82
N GLU A 174 30.60 28.09 -6.54
CA GLU A 174 30.11 28.37 -5.16
C GLU A 174 30.34 27.18 -4.21
N ARG A 175 30.05 25.95 -4.65
CA ARG A 175 30.26 24.74 -3.84
C ARG A 175 31.75 24.48 -3.54
N THR A 176 32.65 24.85 -4.46
CA THR A 176 34.10 24.74 -4.26
C THR A 176 34.62 25.79 -3.28
N GLN A 177 34.07 27.01 -3.33
CA GLN A 177 34.41 28.08 -2.38
C GLN A 177 33.94 27.76 -0.95
N GLN A 178 32.75 27.19 -0.79
CA GLN A 178 32.22 26.76 0.52
C GLN A 178 33.02 25.59 1.12
N SER A 179 33.48 24.66 0.27
CA SER A 179 34.37 23.55 0.68
C SER A 179 35.76 24.01 1.14
N THR A 180 36.26 25.16 0.68
CA THR A 180 37.56 25.70 1.11
C THR A 180 37.48 26.54 2.38
N THR A 181 36.30 27.02 2.77
CA THR A 181 36.10 27.82 3.99
C THR A 181 35.74 26.99 5.22
N ASP A 182 35.27 25.76 5.05
CA ASP A 182 34.96 24.86 6.16
C ASP A 182 36.24 24.15 6.66
N LYS A 183 36.86 24.71 7.71
CA LYS A 183 37.83 23.98 8.55
C LYS A 183 37.15 22.73 9.13
N PRO A 184 37.83 21.57 9.22
CA PRO A 184 37.21 20.35 9.70
C PRO A 184 36.86 20.45 11.19
N LEU A 185 35.57 20.38 11.52
CA LEU A 185 35.10 20.17 12.88
C LEU A 185 35.32 18.70 13.25
N ASN A 186 36.20 18.51 14.23
CA ASN A 186 36.47 17.35 15.07
C ASN A 186 35.63 16.07 14.84
N SER A 187 36.34 14.99 14.56
CA SER A 187 35.86 13.62 14.42
C SER A 187 35.56 12.99 15.79
N ASP A 188 34.31 13.03 16.25
CA ASP A 188 33.85 12.14 17.32
C ASP A 188 32.32 11.94 17.29
N TRP A 189 31.85 10.96 16.53
CA TRP A 189 30.42 10.59 16.44
C TRP A 189 30.12 9.16 16.94
N ARG A 190 31.05 8.52 17.65
CA ARG A 190 30.90 7.13 18.13
C ARG A 190 30.35 6.98 19.56
N GLN A 191 29.69 7.98 20.15
CA GLN A 191 29.23 7.90 21.55
C GLN A 191 27.75 8.19 21.86
N LEU A 192 26.82 8.21 20.88
CA LEU A 192 25.40 8.54 21.16
C LEU A 192 24.36 7.49 20.73
N THR A 193 24.70 6.20 20.85
CA THR A 193 23.68 5.12 20.83
C THR A 193 24.00 4.07 21.88
N ASN A 194 23.89 4.41 23.17
CA ASN A 194 23.81 3.42 24.24
C ASN A 194 23.21 3.99 25.55
N SER A 195 21.92 4.30 25.50
CA SER A 195 20.99 4.27 26.63
C SER A 195 19.62 4.27 25.94
N HIS A 196 18.83 3.21 25.97
CA HIS A 196 17.86 2.93 27.03
C HIS A 196 17.63 1.43 27.08
N GLY A 197 18.05 0.81 28.18
CA GLY A 197 17.84 -0.60 28.48
C GLY A 197 16.39 -0.90 28.85
N ARG A 198 15.95 -2.08 28.43
CA ARG A 198 14.72 -2.77 28.83
C ARG A 198 14.77 -3.08 30.34
N PRO A 199 13.73 -2.81 31.15
CA PRO A 199 13.66 -3.32 32.51
C PRO A 199 13.30 -4.83 32.52
N PRO A 200 13.82 -5.61 33.49
CA PRO A 200 13.70 -7.07 33.50
C PRO A 200 12.35 -7.57 34.00
N ALA A 201 12.06 -8.83 33.64
CA ALA A 201 10.93 -9.62 34.12
C ALA A 201 11.12 -10.00 35.60
N ASN A 202 10.08 -9.81 36.41
CA ASN A 202 10.03 -10.35 37.77
C ASN A 202 9.23 -11.66 37.75
N THR A 203 9.93 -12.74 38.05
CA THR A 203 9.40 -13.99 38.62
C THR A 203 9.47 -13.90 40.13
N THR A 204 8.31 -13.98 40.81
CA THR A 204 7.97 -14.90 41.90
C THR A 204 6.47 -14.76 42.15
#